data_AF-A0A960KEY1-F1
#
_entry.id   AF-A0A960KEY1-F1
#
_cell.length_a   1.000
_cell.length_b   1.000
_cell.length_c   1.000
_cell.angle_alpha   90.00
_cell.angle_beta   90.00
_cell.angle_gamma   90.00
#
_symmetry.space_group_name_H-M   'P 1'
#
loop_
_entity.id
_entity.type
_entity.pdbx_description
1 polymer ?
#
loop_
_entity_poly.entity_id
_entity_poly.type
_entity_poly.pdbx_seq_one_letter_code
_entity_poly.pdbx_strand_id
1 'polypeptide(L)' 'MAGTTGSADRRPGRGHHGRVLTTIVDHPLARRALTVLRDQDTGRAAFRVAMDDLAGMLVYEATRHLRVDEVTVQTPLA' A
#
# COMPACT_ATOMS: atom_id res chain seq x y z
N MET A 1 -1.27 57.33 -3.34
CA MET A 1 -1.32 56.98 -4.78
C MET A 1 -0.98 55.51 -4.88
N ALA A 2 -1.99 54.65 -4.89
CA ALA A 2 -2.59 54.02 -6.07
C ALA A 2 -1.72 52.87 -6.60
N GLY A 3 -2.25 51.65 -6.47
CA GLY A 3 -1.56 50.42 -6.87
C GLY A 3 -2.25 49.15 -6.37
N THR A 4 -3.59 49.09 -6.42
CA THR A 4 -4.33 47.83 -6.45
C THR A 4 -3.99 47.09 -7.75
N THR A 5 -3.80 45.76 -7.70
CA THR A 5 -4.38 44.73 -8.59
C THR A 5 -3.50 43.48 -8.56
N GLY A 6 -4.08 42.33 -8.21
CA GLY A 6 -3.38 41.05 -8.27
C GLY A 6 -3.97 39.97 -7.38
N SER A 7 -5.31 39.95 -7.26
CA SER A 7 -6.05 38.82 -6.71
C SER A 7 -5.77 37.60 -7.58
N ALA A 8 -4.77 36.81 -7.20
CA ALA A 8 -4.54 35.49 -7.76
C ALA A 8 -5.58 34.55 -7.13
N ASP A 9 -6.74 34.57 -7.78
CA ASP A 9 -7.79 33.54 -7.81
C ASP A 9 -7.24 32.17 -7.41
N ARG A 10 -7.37 31.85 -6.12
CA ARG A 10 -7.04 30.55 -5.56
C ARG A 10 -8.21 29.62 -5.86
N ARG A 11 -8.30 29.17 -7.12
CA ARG A 11 -9.29 28.17 -7.57
C ARG A 11 -9.25 26.99 -6.60
N PRO A 12 -10.35 26.68 -5.88
CA PRO A 12 -10.43 25.41 -5.18
C PRO A 12 -10.51 24.32 -6.26
N GLY A 13 -9.43 23.56 -6.44
CA GLY A 13 -9.45 22.35 -7.23
C GLY A 13 -10.57 21.46 -6.70
N ARG A 14 -11.57 21.18 -7.53
CA ARG A 14 -12.66 20.25 -7.20
C ARG A 14 -12.04 18.87 -7.02
N GLY A 15 -11.76 18.50 -5.77
CA GLY A 15 -11.38 17.15 -5.41
C GLY A 15 -12.54 16.21 -5.72
N HIS A 16 -12.32 15.26 -6.63
CA HIS A 16 -13.22 14.14 -6.83
C HIS A 16 -12.99 13.14 -5.69
N HIS A 17 -13.37 13.50 -4.46
CA HIS A 17 -13.37 12.56 -3.34
C HIS A 17 -14.64 11.70 -3.41
N GLY A 18 -14.76 10.92 -4.49
CA GLY A 18 -15.55 9.69 -4.43
C GLY A 18 -14.98 8.84 -3.30
N ARG A 19 -15.84 8.20 -2.51
CA ARG A 19 -15.39 7.31 -1.42
C ARG A 19 -14.44 6.25 -2.00
N VAL A 20 -13.16 6.34 -1.66
CA VAL A 20 -12.20 5.28 -1.92
C VAL A 20 -12.29 4.30 -0.74
N LEU A 21 -12.55 3.03 -1.05
CA LEU A 21 -12.44 1.97 -0.06
C LEU A 21 -10.96 1.62 0.08
N THR A 22 -10.38 1.94 1.23
CA THR A 22 -8.97 1.70 1.54
C THR A 22 -8.86 0.69 2.67
N THR A 23 -8.13 -0.39 2.43
CA THR A 23 -7.81 -1.39 3.46
C THR A 23 -6.43 -1.09 4.04
N ILE A 24 -6.34 -1.01 5.37
CA ILE A 24 -5.06 -0.88 6.08
C ILE A 24 -4.63 -2.29 6.49
N VAL A 25 -3.46 -2.74 5.99
CA VAL A 25 -2.88 -4.03 6.37
C VAL A 25 -2.21 -3.89 7.73
N ASP A 26 -2.95 -4.22 8.79
CA ASP A 26 -2.45 -4.13 10.16
C ASP A 26 -1.83 -5.44 10.64
N HIS A 27 -0.58 -5.69 10.25
CA HIS A 27 0.18 -6.87 10.66
C HIS A 27 1.55 -6.49 11.25
N PRO A 28 1.99 -7.10 12.38
CA PRO A 28 3.29 -6.78 12.99
C PRO A 28 4.48 -6.94 12.04
N LEU A 29 4.46 -7.95 11.18
CA LEU A 29 5.54 -8.17 10.20
C LEU A 29 5.55 -7.09 9.10
N ALA A 30 4.37 -6.64 8.65
CA ALA A 30 4.28 -5.54 7.69
C ALA A 30 4.80 -4.23 8.30
N ARG A 31 4.47 -3.96 9.57
CA ARG A 31 5.01 -2.81 10.31
C ARG A 31 6.54 -2.89 10.44
N ARG A 32 7.10 -4.06 10.80
CA ARG A 32 8.55 -4.27 10.88
C ARG A 32 9.24 -4.00 9.53
N ALA A 33 8.73 -4.56 8.44
CA ALA A 33 9.28 -4.35 7.11
C ALA A 33 9.21 -2.86 6.71
N LEU A 34 8.08 -2.20 6.97
CA LEU A 34 7.90 -0.79 6.69
C LEU A 34 8.85 0.10 7.51
N THR A 35 9.17 -0.26 8.75
CA THR A 35 10.20 0.45 9.54
C THR A 35 11.56 0.42 8.85
N VAL A 36 12.00 -0.75 8.36
CA VAL A 36 13.26 -0.87 7.62
C VAL A 36 13.22 -0.03 6.33
N LEU A 37 12.12 -0.05 5.59
CA LEU A 37 11.98 0.73 4.35
C LEU A 37 11.98 2.24 4.57
N ARG A 38 11.59 2.71 5.76
CA ARG A 38 11.54 4.13 6.11
C ARG A 38 12.83 4.65 6.72
N ASP A 39 13.69 3.78 7.22
CA ASP A 39 14.98 4.17 7.78
C ASP A 39 15.93 4.60 6.65
N GLN A 40 16.41 5.84 6.75
CA GLN A 40 17.28 6.48 5.75
C GLN A 40 18.66 5.81 5.64
N ASP A 41 19.10 5.14 6.71
CA ASP A 41 20.40 4.49 6.79
C ASP A 41 20.37 3.06 6.23
N THR A 42 19.19 2.58 5.79
CA THR A 42 19.01 1.24 5.23
C THR A 42 19.74 1.08 3.89
N GLY A 43 20.69 0.15 3.87
CA GLY A 43 21.39 -0.25 2.66
C GLY A 43 20.51 -0.98 1.64
N ARG A 44 20.90 -0.94 0.37
CA ARG A 44 20.13 -1.48 -0.78
C ARG A 44 19.71 -2.95 -0.61
N ALA A 45 20.56 -3.79 -0.04
CA ALA A 45 20.27 -5.22 0.13
C ALA A 45 19.13 -5.43 1.15
N ALA A 46 19.22 -4.80 2.32
CA ALA A 46 18.19 -4.86 3.35
C ALA A 46 16.87 -4.24 2.87
N PHE A 47 16.94 -3.14 2.11
CA PHE A 47 15.76 -2.53 1.50
C PHE A 47 15.00 -3.51 0.60
N ARG A 48 15.71 -4.23 -0.29
CA ARG A 48 15.08 -5.21 -1.19
C ARG A 48 14.41 -6.35 -0.43
N VAL A 49 15.07 -6.88 0.60
CA VAL A 49 14.48 -7.93 1.45
C VAL A 49 13.21 -7.42 2.13
N ALA A 50 13.25 -6.24 2.75
CA ALA A 50 12.07 -5.66 3.41
C ALA A 50 10.93 -5.33 2.43
N MET A 51 11.26 -4.93 1.19
CA MET A 51 10.27 -4.73 0.13
C MET A 51 9.55 -6.03 -0.21
N ASP A 52 10.29 -7.12 -0.40
CA ASP A 52 9.73 -8.43 -0.72
C ASP A 52 8.85 -8.95 0.42
N ASP A 53 9.31 -8.82 1.67
CA ASP A 53 8.55 -9.19 2.86
C ASP A 53 7.22 -8.41 2.97
N LEU A 54 7.26 -7.09 2.77
CA LEU A 54 6.06 -6.26 2.80
C LEU A 54 5.11 -6.62 1.65
N ALA A 55 5.63 -6.79 0.43
CA ALA A 55 4.84 -7.13 -0.74
C ALA A 55 4.08 -8.44 -0.55
N GLY A 56 4.72 -9.47 0.04
CA GLY A 56 4.04 -10.73 0.37
C GLY A 56 2.83 -10.54 1.28
N MET A 57 2.95 -9.73 2.33
CA MET A 57 1.85 -9.43 3.25
C MET A 57 0.72 -8.65 2.55
N LEU A 58 1.06 -7.70 1.68
CA LEU A 58 0.07 -6.94 0.92
C LEU A 58 -0.70 -7.83 -0.07
N VAL A 59 -0.01 -8.72 -0.78
CA VAL A 59 -0.65 -9.66 -1.72
C VAL A 59 -1.58 -10.63 -0.98
N TYR A 60 -1.15 -11.15 0.17
CA TYR A 60 -1.99 -12.02 0.99
C TYR A 60 -3.32 -11.33 1.35
N GLU A 61 -3.26 -10.09 1.86
CA GLU A 61 -4.49 -9.37 2.22
C GLU A 61 -5.31 -8.98 0.98
N ALA A 62 -4.66 -8.55 -0.11
CA ALA A 62 -5.34 -8.16 -1.34
C ALA A 62 -6.08 -9.33 -2.01
N THR A 63 -5.57 -10.56 -1.85
CA THR A 63 -6.15 -11.77 -2.45
C THR A 63 -7.08 -12.55 -1.52
N ARG A 64 -7.28 -12.08 -0.28
CA ARG A 64 -8.08 -12.75 0.76
C ARG A 64 -9.52 -13.10 0.34
N HIS A 65 -10.09 -12.34 -0.60
CA HIS A 65 -11.47 -12.50 -1.05
C HIS A 65 -11.58 -13.04 -2.48
N LEU A 66 -10.51 -13.59 -3.05
CA LEU A 66 -10.59 -14.25 -4.35
C LEU A 66 -11.57 -15.44 -4.28
N ARG A 67 -12.33 -15.60 -5.36
CA ARG A 67 -13.18 -16.77 -5.54
C ARG A 67 -12.30 -18.00 -5.77
N VAL A 68 -12.74 -19.13 -5.22
CA VAL A 68 -12.07 -20.42 -5.34
C VAL A 68 -13.07 -21.44 -5.88
N ASP A 69 -12.56 -22.42 -6.61
CA ASP A 69 -13.32 -23.55 -7.12
C ASP A 69 -12.83 -24.84 -6.45
N GLU A 70 -13.74 -25.77 -6.17
CA GLU A 70 -13.38 -27.07 -5.60
C GLU A 70 -12.79 -28.00 -6.67
N VAL A 71 -11.67 -28.65 -6.32
CA VAL A 71 -11.00 -29.61 -7.19
C VAL A 71 -10.62 -30.88 -6.41
N THR A 72 -10.86 -32.04 -7.00
CA THR A 72 -10.46 -33.32 -6.42
C THR A 72 -8.97 -33.57 -6.67
N VAL A 73 -8.20 -33.79 -5.60
CA VAL A 73 -6.75 -34.08 -5.65
C VAL A 73 -6.46 -35.41 -4.98
N GLN A 74 -5.72 -36.31 -5.64
CA GLN A 74 -5.20 -37.52 -5.01
C GLN A 74 -3.85 -37.22 -4.36
N THR A 75 -3.79 -37.37 -3.03
CA THR A 75 -2.55 -37.22 -2.28
C THR A 75 -1.75 -38.52 -2.25
N PRO A 76 -0.40 -38.49 -2.19
CA PRO A 76 0.44 -39.70 -2.19
C PRO A 76 0.31 -40.58 -0.94
N LEU A 77 -0.29 -40.05 0.12
CA LEU A 77 -0.62 -40.81 1.31
C LEU A 77 -1.98 -41.48 1.05
N ALA A 78 -1.93 -42.80 0.89
CA ALA A 78 -3.10 -43.69 0.79
C ALA A 78 -3.71 -43.94 2.17
#